data_AF-R7ZSN3-F1
#
_entry.id   AF-R7ZSN3-F1
#
_cell.length_a   1.000
_cell.length_b   1.000
_cell.length_c   1.000
_cell.angle_alpha   90.00
_cell.angle_beta   90.00
_cell.angle_gamma   90.00
#
_symmetry.space_group_name_H-M   'P 1'
#
loop_
_entity.id
_entity.type
_entity.pdbx_description
1 polymer ?
#
loop_
_entity_poly.entity_id
_entity_poly.type
_entity_poly.pdbx_seq_one_letter_code
_entity_poly.pdbx_strand_id
1 'polypeptide(L)'
;MAFWDFSEEAGSPRVSKSFSNEEVYQLLEGTLPIERIGEGPVNNSSAYIRDSTWFFIPRAKLGKLNIFGPNAQVTVVAWVKKDTEKYWQAIGGVWDETREKRQYYLFLNAASKTHHDEMKRYPTNNLIHGHISATGGKTPGQIAWISYVSSADPVDVNQWAMIAITYDGKEIKAFKDGRLSANEKTNPFPYEEGIFDGGEDGADFTVGANSVIGKMTNQFIGQISGLAVFDVALTEKSLKRLHKKGIKL
;
A
#
# COMPACT_ATOMS: atom_id res chain seq x y z
N MET A 1 4.92 -9.90 -8.97
CA MET A 1 6.32 -9.77 -8.50
C MET A 1 6.48 -10.34 -7.11
N ALA A 2 5.58 -10.04 -6.16
CA ALA A 2 5.49 -10.73 -4.88
C ALA A 2 4.03 -10.84 -4.43
N PHE A 3 3.67 -11.93 -3.76
CA PHE A 3 2.36 -12.10 -3.13
C PHE A 3 2.47 -12.82 -1.79
N TRP A 4 1.93 -12.23 -0.74
CA TRP A 4 1.81 -12.86 0.59
C TRP A 4 0.35 -13.19 0.86
N ASP A 5 0.10 -14.40 1.33
CA ASP A 5 -1.24 -14.86 1.76
C ASP A 5 -1.38 -14.99 3.28
N PHE A 6 -0.34 -14.61 4.02
CA PHE A 6 -0.31 -14.59 5.49
C PHE A 6 -0.76 -15.92 6.10
N SER A 7 -0.29 -17.04 5.53
CA SER A 7 -0.61 -18.39 5.99
C SER A 7 0.33 -18.92 7.07
N GLU A 8 1.47 -18.27 7.28
CA GLU A 8 2.46 -18.65 8.28
C GLU A 8 2.06 -18.19 9.70
N GLU A 9 2.48 -18.99 10.69
CA GLU A 9 2.20 -18.76 12.10
C GLU A 9 2.97 -17.54 12.66
N ALA A 10 2.48 -17.01 13.78
CA ALA A 10 3.13 -15.91 14.49
C ALA A 10 4.58 -16.25 14.85
N GLY A 11 5.50 -15.28 14.73
CA GLY A 11 6.93 -15.50 14.95
C GLY A 11 7.69 -16.03 13.73
N SER A 12 6.99 -16.37 12.64
CA SER A 12 7.61 -16.82 11.39
C SER A 12 7.59 -15.71 10.33
N PRO A 13 8.66 -15.54 9.54
CA PRO A 13 8.62 -14.64 8.39
C PRO A 13 7.47 -15.01 7.43
N ARG A 14 6.77 -14.01 6.89
CA ARG A 14 5.76 -14.25 5.84
C ARG A 14 6.47 -14.31 4.49
N VAL A 15 6.37 -15.44 3.82
CA VAL A 15 7.17 -15.75 2.63
C VAL A 15 6.34 -15.45 1.39
N SER A 16 6.88 -14.61 0.51
CA SER A 16 6.17 -14.27 -0.72
C SER A 16 6.13 -15.46 -1.65
N LYS A 17 4.97 -15.69 -2.23
CA LYS A 17 4.77 -16.53 -3.39
C LYS A 17 4.96 -15.68 -4.64
N SER A 18 5.68 -16.22 -5.62
CA SER A 18 5.97 -15.53 -6.87
C SER A 18 5.12 -16.08 -8.01
N PHE A 19 4.74 -15.20 -8.94
CA PHE A 19 3.95 -15.54 -10.13
C PHE A 19 4.81 -16.01 -11.31
N SER A 20 6.11 -15.74 -11.28
CA SER A 20 6.98 -15.93 -12.46
C SER A 20 8.48 -15.96 -12.18
N ASN A 21 8.94 -15.58 -10.98
CA ASN A 21 10.36 -15.41 -10.66
C ASN A 21 10.76 -16.30 -9.46
N GLU A 22 12.02 -16.74 -9.41
CA GLU A 22 12.57 -17.49 -8.26
C GLU A 22 12.81 -16.63 -7.02
N GLU A 23 12.74 -15.30 -7.14
CA GLU A 23 13.00 -14.38 -6.04
C GLU A 23 11.88 -14.45 -4.99
N VAL A 24 12.29 -14.62 -3.73
CA VAL A 24 11.41 -14.78 -2.58
C VAL A 24 11.69 -13.67 -1.58
N TYR A 25 10.63 -13.00 -1.14
CA TYR A 25 10.68 -11.92 -0.17
C TYR A 25 10.10 -12.37 1.16
N GLN A 26 10.84 -12.11 2.24
CA GLN A 26 10.43 -12.44 3.59
C GLN A 26 10.04 -11.17 4.33
N LEU A 27 8.75 -11.06 4.68
CA LEU A 27 8.25 -10.07 5.60
C LEU A 27 8.60 -10.50 7.03
N LEU A 28 9.47 -9.73 7.68
CA LEU A 28 9.87 -9.91 9.07
C LEU A 28 8.92 -9.15 9.98
N GLU A 29 8.70 -9.64 11.19
CA GLU A 29 7.92 -8.94 12.21
C GLU A 29 8.79 -7.85 12.87
N GLY A 30 8.29 -6.62 12.91
CA GLY A 30 9.07 -5.46 13.37
C GLY A 30 9.23 -5.35 14.89
N THR A 31 8.30 -5.90 15.65
CA THR A 31 8.28 -5.80 17.12
C THR A 31 7.89 -7.11 17.78
N LEU A 32 6.59 -7.42 17.78
CA LEU A 32 6.01 -8.59 18.41
C LEU A 32 5.54 -9.57 17.34
N PRO A 33 5.42 -10.86 17.69
CA PRO A 33 4.74 -11.83 16.84
C PRO A 33 3.37 -11.35 16.39
N ILE A 34 3.10 -11.45 15.09
CA ILE A 34 1.83 -11.06 14.50
C ILE A 34 0.98 -12.31 14.33
N GLU A 35 -0.18 -12.31 14.97
CA GLU A 35 -1.09 -13.45 15.02
C GLU A 35 -1.63 -13.81 13.63
N ARG A 36 -1.67 -15.12 13.33
CA ARG A 36 -2.40 -15.66 12.18
C ARG A 36 -3.83 -15.99 12.61
N ILE A 37 -4.80 -15.51 11.85
CA ILE A 37 -6.22 -15.81 12.03
C ILE A 37 -6.66 -16.77 10.93
N GLY A 38 -7.41 -17.82 11.30
CA GLY A 38 -8.03 -18.78 10.37
C GLY A 38 -9.27 -18.24 9.66
N GLU A 39 -9.21 -17.00 9.18
CA GLU A 39 -10.28 -16.30 8.47
C GLU A 39 -9.66 -15.40 7.39
N GLY A 40 -10.34 -15.30 6.24
CA GLY A 40 -10.02 -14.30 5.23
C GLY A 40 -10.36 -14.78 3.82
N PRO A 41 -10.56 -13.85 2.87
CA PRO A 41 -10.89 -14.18 1.48
C PRO A 41 -9.75 -14.90 0.74
N VAL A 42 -8.52 -14.83 1.24
CA VAL A 42 -7.34 -15.47 0.66
C VAL A 42 -6.94 -16.65 1.55
N ASN A 43 -7.01 -17.86 1.01
CA ASN A 43 -6.60 -19.11 1.66
C ASN A 43 -7.16 -19.34 3.09
N ASN A 44 -8.30 -18.73 3.42
CA ASN A 44 -8.88 -18.73 4.76
C ASN A 44 -7.85 -18.36 5.86
N SER A 45 -6.97 -17.41 5.55
CA SER A 45 -5.94 -16.94 6.48
C SER A 45 -5.78 -15.43 6.39
N SER A 46 -5.37 -14.83 7.51
CA SER A 46 -4.95 -13.44 7.57
C SER A 46 -3.98 -13.20 8.71
N ALA A 47 -3.18 -12.14 8.59
CA ALA A 47 -2.39 -11.61 9.70
C ALA A 47 -3.19 -10.52 10.40
N TYR A 48 -3.23 -10.56 11.74
CA TYR A 48 -3.92 -9.55 12.53
C TYR A 48 -2.96 -8.50 13.09
N ILE A 49 -2.97 -7.32 12.46
CA ILE A 49 -2.10 -6.21 12.82
C ILE A 49 -2.81 -5.39 13.90
N ARG A 50 -2.09 -5.17 15.00
CA ARG A 50 -2.50 -4.38 16.17
C ARG A 50 -1.62 -3.16 16.31
N ASP A 51 -1.99 -2.26 17.23
CA ASP A 51 -1.12 -1.14 17.60
C ASP A 51 0.30 -1.63 17.94
N SER A 52 1.29 -0.88 17.46
CA SER A 52 2.73 -1.16 17.59
C SER A 52 3.25 -2.43 16.90
N THR A 53 2.47 -3.13 16.08
CA THR A 53 2.95 -4.27 15.26
C THR A 53 2.96 -3.91 13.78
N TRP A 54 3.92 -4.43 13.03
CA TRP A 54 4.04 -4.27 11.58
C TRP A 54 4.97 -5.34 11.01
N PHE A 55 4.93 -5.52 9.70
CA PHE A 55 5.95 -6.27 8.97
C PHE A 55 6.89 -5.35 8.19
N PHE A 56 8.09 -5.82 7.91
CA PHE A 56 9.03 -5.11 7.05
C PHE A 56 9.94 -6.05 6.25
N ILE A 57 10.51 -5.52 5.17
CA ILE A 57 11.62 -6.09 4.42
C ILE A 57 12.75 -5.04 4.45
N PRO A 58 13.94 -5.37 4.96
CA PRO A 58 15.07 -4.44 4.97
C PRO A 58 15.39 -3.92 3.56
N ARG A 59 15.81 -2.66 3.45
CA ARG A 59 16.17 -1.99 2.18
C ARG A 59 17.08 -2.86 1.30
N ALA A 60 18.12 -3.45 1.88
CA ALA A 60 19.09 -4.30 1.18
C ALA A 60 18.49 -5.61 0.62
N LYS A 61 17.25 -5.95 0.96
CA LYS A 61 16.54 -7.17 0.56
C LYS A 61 15.32 -6.89 -0.33
N LEU A 62 15.11 -5.65 -0.77
CA LEU A 62 13.96 -5.30 -1.60
C LEU A 62 14.03 -5.87 -3.01
N GLY A 63 15.22 -6.02 -3.59
CA GLY A 63 15.37 -6.46 -4.97
C GLY A 63 14.44 -5.69 -5.91
N LYS A 64 13.57 -6.39 -6.63
CA LYS A 64 12.59 -5.77 -7.55
C LYS A 64 11.46 -5.00 -6.88
N LEU A 65 11.23 -5.14 -5.57
CA LEU A 65 10.32 -4.27 -4.83
C LEU A 65 10.88 -2.84 -4.67
N ASN A 66 12.16 -2.60 -4.95
CA ASN A 66 12.67 -1.25 -5.12
C ASN A 66 12.31 -0.71 -6.51
N ILE A 67 11.10 -0.17 -6.64
CA ILE A 67 10.57 0.37 -7.89
C ILE A 67 10.83 1.88 -7.93
N PHE A 68 11.53 2.37 -8.96
CA PHE A 68 11.86 3.78 -9.15
C PHE A 68 12.08 4.14 -10.63
N GLY A 69 12.11 5.43 -10.93
CA GLY A 69 12.39 5.99 -12.26
C GLY A 69 11.21 6.74 -12.89
N PRO A 70 11.46 7.50 -13.96
CA PRO A 70 10.47 8.36 -14.61
C PRO A 70 9.35 7.58 -15.31
N ASN A 71 9.64 6.36 -15.77
CA ASN A 71 8.67 5.47 -16.44
C ASN A 71 8.23 4.30 -15.56
N ALA A 72 8.51 4.38 -14.25
CA ALA A 72 8.21 3.31 -13.33
C ALA A 72 6.69 3.09 -13.24
N GLN A 73 6.31 1.83 -13.11
CA GLN A 73 4.92 1.45 -12.90
C GLN A 73 4.82 0.59 -11.66
N VAL A 74 3.70 0.68 -10.96
CA VAL A 74 3.45 -0.14 -9.79
C VAL A 74 1.97 -0.43 -9.62
N THR A 75 1.67 -1.63 -9.15
CA THR A 75 0.36 -1.96 -8.58
C THR A 75 0.56 -2.56 -7.20
N VAL A 76 -0.16 -2.05 -6.21
CA VAL A 76 -0.26 -2.64 -4.87
C VAL A 76 -1.72 -3.05 -4.64
N VAL A 77 -1.96 -4.31 -4.28
CA VAL A 77 -3.29 -4.86 -3.98
C VAL A 77 -3.27 -5.47 -2.58
N ALA A 78 -4.29 -5.19 -1.78
CA ALA A 78 -4.45 -5.81 -0.48
C ALA A 78 -5.90 -6.25 -0.23
N TRP A 79 -6.07 -7.34 0.51
CA TRP A 79 -7.36 -7.78 1.05
C TRP A 79 -7.38 -7.49 2.53
N VAL A 80 -8.20 -6.52 2.93
CA VAL A 80 -8.16 -5.96 4.28
C VAL A 80 -9.54 -5.97 4.92
N LYS A 81 -9.56 -6.11 6.24
CA LYS A 81 -10.72 -5.88 7.10
C LYS A 81 -10.24 -5.01 8.26
N LYS A 82 -10.59 -3.72 8.24
CA LYS A 82 -10.18 -2.77 9.29
C LYS A 82 -11.13 -2.85 10.48
N ASP A 83 -10.62 -2.70 11.69
CA ASP A 83 -11.40 -2.78 12.93
C ASP A 83 -11.81 -1.39 13.45
N THR A 84 -11.30 -0.33 12.81
CA THR A 84 -11.41 1.03 13.32
C THR A 84 -11.56 2.06 12.20
N GLU A 85 -12.05 3.24 12.60
CA GLU A 85 -12.04 4.47 11.79
C GLU A 85 -10.88 5.40 12.16
N LYS A 86 -9.86 4.90 12.86
CA LYS A 86 -8.61 5.63 13.11
C LYS A 86 -8.09 6.20 11.79
N TYR A 87 -7.78 7.50 11.82
CA TYR A 87 -7.13 8.16 10.69
C TYR A 87 -5.72 7.61 10.50
N TRP A 88 -5.33 7.54 9.24
CA TRP A 88 -4.06 7.03 8.74
C TRP A 88 -3.79 5.58 9.15
N GLN A 89 -3.99 4.69 8.20
CA GLN A 89 -3.72 3.28 8.34
C GLN A 89 -2.81 2.83 7.18
N ALA A 90 -1.58 2.47 7.51
CA ALA A 90 -0.55 2.06 6.58
C ALA A 90 -0.79 0.62 6.14
N ILE A 91 -1.04 0.39 4.84
CA ILE A 91 -1.29 -0.95 4.31
C ILE A 91 0.01 -1.57 3.83
N GLY A 92 0.71 -0.95 2.87
CA GLY A 92 2.05 -1.37 2.53
C GLY A 92 2.70 -0.69 1.31
N GLY A 93 4.03 -0.76 1.26
CA GLY A 93 4.86 -0.13 0.23
C GLY A 93 6.25 0.25 0.76
N VAL A 94 6.95 1.10 0.01
CA VAL A 94 8.28 1.65 0.38
C VAL A 94 8.13 3.13 0.74
N TRP A 95 8.12 3.44 2.04
CA TRP A 95 7.81 4.79 2.54
C TRP A 95 8.40 5.09 3.91
N ASP A 96 9.29 6.09 3.97
CA ASP A 96 9.81 6.65 5.20
C ASP A 96 9.72 8.17 5.18
N GLU A 97 8.89 8.72 6.06
CA GLU A 97 8.68 10.17 6.14
C GLU A 97 9.78 10.89 6.91
N THR A 98 10.36 10.20 7.90
CA THR A 98 11.40 10.72 8.79
C THR A 98 12.67 11.03 8.00
N ARG A 99 13.04 10.13 7.10
CA ARG A 99 14.28 10.23 6.30
C ARG A 99 14.07 10.79 4.91
N GLU A 100 12.85 11.21 4.57
CA GLU A 100 12.50 11.70 3.24
C GLU A 100 12.83 10.66 2.13
N LYS A 101 12.48 9.39 2.38
CA LYS A 101 12.71 8.26 1.47
C LYS A 101 11.38 7.63 1.01
N ARG A 102 10.44 8.48 0.62
CA ARG A 102 9.13 8.07 0.07
C ARG A 102 9.27 7.57 -1.37
N GLN A 103 8.69 6.43 -1.70
CA GLN A 103 8.60 5.94 -3.08
C GLN A 103 7.14 5.72 -3.48
N TYR A 104 6.56 4.60 -3.06
CA TYR A 104 5.16 4.27 -3.32
C TYR A 104 4.53 3.63 -2.08
N TYR A 105 3.27 3.94 -1.81
CA TYR A 105 2.59 3.38 -0.65
C TYR A 105 1.07 3.36 -0.80
N LEU A 106 0.46 2.29 -0.31
CA LEU A 106 -0.99 2.17 -0.13
C LEU A 106 -1.35 2.51 1.31
N PHE A 107 -2.14 3.57 1.47
CA PHE A 107 -2.73 3.99 2.73
C PHE A 107 -4.24 3.83 2.71
N LEU A 108 -4.82 3.75 3.90
CA LEU A 108 -6.25 3.79 4.14
C LEU A 108 -6.58 4.89 5.15
N ASN A 109 -7.72 5.52 4.94
CA ASN A 109 -8.35 6.47 5.84
C ASN A 109 -7.49 7.69 6.24
N ALA A 110 -6.90 8.40 5.28
CA ALA A 110 -6.30 9.70 5.58
C ALA A 110 -7.40 10.70 5.98
N ALA A 111 -7.08 11.65 6.85
CA ALA A 111 -8.03 12.69 7.29
C ALA A 111 -8.39 13.71 6.18
N SER A 112 -7.71 13.64 5.03
CA SER A 112 -7.93 14.54 3.90
C SER A 112 -7.70 13.85 2.56
N LYS A 113 -8.31 14.41 1.51
CA LYS A 113 -8.04 14.11 0.10
C LYS A 113 -7.55 15.37 -0.61
N THR A 114 -6.70 15.23 -1.63
CA THR A 114 -6.28 16.37 -2.46
C THR A 114 -7.13 16.45 -3.71
N HIS A 115 -7.68 17.62 -4.01
CA HIS A 115 -8.22 17.91 -5.33
C HIS A 115 -7.09 18.30 -6.28
N HIS A 116 -6.94 17.57 -7.38
CA HIS A 116 -5.79 17.72 -8.30
C HIS A 116 -5.82 19.03 -9.11
N ASP A 117 -7.00 19.60 -9.33
CA ASP A 117 -7.21 20.82 -10.12
C ASP A 117 -6.61 22.06 -9.47
N GLU A 118 -6.57 22.10 -8.14
CA GLU A 118 -6.05 23.24 -7.38
C GLU A 118 -4.96 22.89 -6.37
N MET A 119 -4.63 21.60 -6.25
CA MET A 119 -3.66 21.07 -5.27
C MET A 119 -3.97 21.48 -3.82
N LYS A 120 -5.25 21.43 -3.43
CA LYS A 120 -5.72 21.71 -2.06
C LYS A 120 -6.35 20.49 -1.41
N ARG A 121 -6.24 20.43 -0.08
CA ARG A 121 -6.74 19.33 0.74
C ARG A 121 -8.12 19.63 1.32
N TYR A 122 -8.98 18.63 1.27
CA TYR A 122 -10.34 18.64 1.79
C TYR A 122 -10.54 17.50 2.79
N PRO A 123 -11.31 17.69 3.87
CA PRO A 123 -11.59 16.63 4.83
C PRO A 123 -12.19 15.38 4.16
N THR A 124 -11.81 14.21 4.65
CA THR A 124 -12.40 12.95 4.21
C THR A 124 -12.26 11.88 5.31
N ASN A 125 -12.96 10.76 5.14
CA ASN A 125 -12.87 9.61 6.03
C ASN A 125 -13.09 8.31 5.22
N ASN A 126 -12.51 7.21 5.70
CA ASN A 126 -12.65 5.85 5.22
C ASN A 126 -12.24 5.57 3.76
N LEU A 127 -11.47 6.44 3.11
CA LEU A 127 -11.07 6.27 1.70
C LEU A 127 -9.74 5.51 1.53
N ILE A 128 -9.51 5.03 0.31
CA ILE A 128 -8.24 4.46 -0.15
C ILE A 128 -7.35 5.58 -0.65
N HIS A 129 -6.07 5.58 -0.28
CA HIS A 129 -5.10 6.59 -0.70
C HIS A 129 -3.86 5.95 -1.31
N GLY A 130 -3.53 6.33 -2.54
CA GLY A 130 -2.34 5.88 -3.24
C GLY A 130 -1.32 7.00 -3.35
N HIS A 131 -0.20 6.83 -2.67
CA HIS A 131 0.87 7.81 -2.64
C HIS A 131 2.01 7.34 -3.54
N ILE A 132 2.41 8.19 -4.47
CA ILE A 132 3.63 8.06 -5.27
C ILE A 132 4.44 9.32 -5.01
N SER A 133 5.76 9.22 -4.86
CA SER A 133 6.65 10.36 -4.65
C SER A 133 7.83 10.33 -5.59
N ALA A 134 8.04 11.41 -6.33
CA ALA A 134 9.20 11.63 -7.20
C ALA A 134 10.42 12.22 -6.47
N THR A 135 10.24 12.76 -5.26
CA THR A 135 11.30 13.49 -4.53
C THR A 135 11.76 12.81 -3.25
N GLY A 136 11.02 11.83 -2.73
CA GLY A 136 11.28 11.21 -1.42
C GLY A 136 10.83 12.08 -0.23
N GLY A 137 10.98 13.39 -0.36
CA GLY A 137 10.56 14.39 0.61
C GLY A 137 9.09 14.77 0.52
N LYS A 138 8.77 15.96 1.00
CA LYS A 138 7.44 16.58 0.90
C LYS A 138 7.19 17.04 -0.53
N THR A 139 5.93 17.32 -0.88
CA THR A 139 5.63 18.01 -2.14
C THR A 139 6.29 19.40 -2.11
N PRO A 140 7.00 19.84 -3.16
CA PRO A 140 7.67 21.14 -3.18
C PRO A 140 6.74 22.28 -2.75
N GLY A 141 7.18 23.10 -1.78
CA GLY A 141 6.40 24.22 -1.23
C GLY A 141 5.30 23.83 -0.23
N GLN A 142 5.18 22.55 0.14
CA GLN A 142 4.15 22.05 1.06
C GLN A 142 4.76 21.51 2.35
N ILE A 143 3.99 21.55 3.44
CA ILE A 143 4.42 21.03 4.75
C ILE A 143 4.39 19.49 4.82
N ALA A 144 3.71 18.84 3.88
CA ALA A 144 3.52 17.39 3.80
C ALA A 144 3.42 16.94 2.32
N TRP A 145 3.40 15.62 2.10
CA TRP A 145 3.10 15.06 0.78
C TRP A 145 1.61 15.21 0.46
N ILE A 146 1.27 15.86 -0.66
CA ILE A 146 -0.13 16.09 -1.06
C ILE A 146 -0.49 15.57 -2.46
N SER A 147 0.46 14.98 -3.19
CA SER A 147 0.21 14.43 -4.53
C SER A 147 -0.16 12.95 -4.44
N TYR A 148 -1.43 12.66 -4.20
CA TYR A 148 -1.92 11.29 -4.00
C TYR A 148 -3.37 11.14 -4.45
N VAL A 149 -3.69 9.95 -4.98
CA VAL A 149 -5.06 9.60 -5.33
C VAL A 149 -5.89 9.34 -4.09
N SER A 150 -7.19 9.67 -4.13
CA SER A 150 -8.16 9.26 -3.11
C SER A 150 -9.41 8.68 -3.77
N SER A 151 -9.85 7.49 -3.33
CA SER A 151 -11.04 6.82 -3.88
C SER A 151 -12.33 7.63 -3.69
N ALA A 152 -13.39 7.31 -4.42
CA ALA A 152 -14.74 7.82 -4.14
C ALA A 152 -15.47 6.97 -3.09
N ASP A 153 -15.27 5.66 -3.18
CA ASP A 153 -15.95 4.67 -2.35
C ASP A 153 -15.18 4.47 -1.04
N PRO A 154 -15.88 4.47 0.11
CA PRO A 154 -15.28 4.18 1.40
C PRO A 154 -15.04 2.68 1.58
N VAL A 155 -14.15 2.33 2.51
CA VAL A 155 -13.95 0.99 3.05
C VAL A 155 -14.57 0.95 4.43
N ASP A 156 -15.50 0.03 4.65
CA ASP A 156 -16.24 -0.07 5.91
C ASP A 156 -15.45 -0.83 6.98
N VAL A 157 -15.73 -0.51 8.25
CA VAL A 157 -15.19 -1.26 9.39
C VAL A 157 -15.80 -2.67 9.42
N ASN A 158 -15.02 -3.66 9.83
CA ASN A 158 -15.43 -5.06 9.98
C ASN A 158 -15.96 -5.73 8.70
N GLN A 159 -15.64 -5.18 7.53
CA GLN A 159 -15.95 -5.78 6.23
C GLN A 159 -14.68 -6.02 5.42
N TRP A 160 -14.61 -7.18 4.77
CA TRP A 160 -13.52 -7.49 3.84
C TRP A 160 -13.68 -6.66 2.57
N ALA A 161 -12.61 -5.99 2.16
CA ALA A 161 -12.52 -5.30 0.88
C ALA A 161 -11.20 -5.66 0.18
N MET A 162 -11.26 -5.81 -1.14
CA MET A 162 -10.05 -5.81 -1.96
C MET A 162 -9.76 -4.37 -2.40
N ILE A 163 -8.69 -3.78 -1.88
CA ILE A 163 -8.26 -2.42 -2.21
C ILE A 163 -7.01 -2.47 -3.08
N ALA A 164 -6.87 -1.53 -4.01
CA ALA A 164 -5.67 -1.43 -4.82
C ALA A 164 -5.35 0.00 -5.24
N ILE A 165 -4.07 0.23 -5.50
CA ILE A 165 -3.58 1.40 -6.23
C ILE A 165 -2.78 0.95 -7.45
N THR A 166 -2.86 1.71 -8.54
CA THR A 166 -2.00 1.54 -9.72
C THR A 166 -1.37 2.87 -10.08
N TYR A 167 -0.13 2.83 -10.57
CA TYR A 167 0.56 3.95 -11.17
C TYR A 167 1.21 3.49 -12.48
N ASP A 168 0.93 4.20 -13.57
CA ASP A 168 1.37 3.83 -14.93
C ASP A 168 2.46 4.75 -15.49
N GLY A 169 3.02 5.63 -14.65
CA GLY A 169 3.96 6.68 -15.06
C GLY A 169 3.28 8.02 -15.37
N LYS A 170 1.94 8.08 -15.40
CA LYS A 170 1.18 9.29 -15.73
C LYS A 170 0.08 9.63 -14.75
N GLU A 171 -0.57 8.64 -14.17
CA GLU A 171 -1.65 8.85 -13.23
C GLU A 171 -1.71 7.76 -12.18
N ILE A 172 -2.14 8.15 -10.98
CA ILE A 172 -2.38 7.25 -9.86
C ILE A 172 -3.89 6.97 -9.82
N LYS A 173 -4.26 5.69 -9.71
CA LYS A 173 -5.66 5.24 -9.63
C LYS A 173 -5.89 4.40 -8.39
N ALA A 174 -7.03 4.59 -7.73
CA ALA A 174 -7.49 3.75 -6.63
C ALA A 174 -8.69 2.88 -7.04
N PHE A 175 -8.69 1.63 -6.59
CA PHE A 175 -9.72 0.64 -6.92
C PHE A 175 -10.26 -0.01 -5.65
N LYS A 176 -11.58 -0.23 -5.63
CA LYS A 176 -12.26 -1.04 -4.61
C LYS A 176 -12.94 -2.21 -5.30
N ASP A 177 -12.71 -3.42 -4.79
CA ASP A 177 -13.31 -4.68 -5.27
C ASP A 177 -13.14 -4.87 -6.80
N GLY A 178 -11.96 -4.49 -7.27
CA GLY A 178 -11.50 -4.61 -8.65
C GLY A 178 -12.05 -3.55 -9.59
N ARG A 179 -12.88 -2.61 -9.13
CA ARG A 179 -13.47 -1.52 -9.95
C ARG A 179 -12.79 -0.19 -9.65
N LEU A 180 -12.65 0.65 -10.67
CA LEU A 180 -12.14 2.02 -10.48
C LEU A 180 -13.13 2.79 -9.60
N SER A 181 -12.62 3.34 -8.49
CA SER A 181 -13.42 4.11 -7.56
C SER A 181 -13.40 5.60 -7.93
N ALA A 182 -13.99 5.92 -9.07
CA ALA A 182 -13.77 7.17 -9.78
C ALA A 182 -14.35 8.41 -9.08
N ASN A 183 -13.57 9.50 -9.08
CA ASN A 183 -14.00 10.83 -8.67
C ASN A 183 -13.28 11.87 -9.54
N GLU A 184 -14.04 12.80 -10.14
CA GLU A 184 -13.50 13.78 -11.09
C GLU A 184 -12.29 14.58 -10.56
N LYS A 185 -12.23 14.84 -9.24
CA LYS A 185 -11.19 15.67 -8.63
C LYS A 185 -10.09 14.89 -7.91
N THR A 186 -10.28 13.59 -7.68
CA THR A 186 -9.36 12.83 -6.80
C THR A 186 -8.96 11.46 -7.32
N ASN A 187 -9.65 10.90 -8.32
CA ASN A 187 -9.33 9.59 -8.89
C ASN A 187 -9.90 9.41 -10.32
N PRO A 188 -9.05 9.34 -11.36
CA PRO A 188 -7.59 9.31 -11.32
C PRO A 188 -6.93 10.62 -10.83
N PHE A 189 -5.72 10.52 -10.32
CA PHE A 189 -4.88 11.67 -9.93
C PHE A 189 -3.70 11.80 -10.93
N PRO A 190 -3.64 12.87 -11.73
CA PRO A 190 -2.52 13.11 -12.65
C PRO A 190 -1.18 13.23 -11.91
N TYR A 191 -0.14 12.54 -12.39
CA TYR A 191 1.19 12.51 -11.79
C TYR A 191 2.24 11.95 -12.78
N GLU A 192 3.04 12.81 -13.42
CA GLU A 192 4.00 12.42 -14.47
C GLU A 192 5.47 12.40 -13.99
N GLU A 193 5.70 12.72 -12.73
CA GLU A 193 7.05 12.95 -12.18
C GLU A 193 7.82 11.65 -11.87
N GLY A 194 7.17 10.49 -11.99
CA GLY A 194 7.78 9.19 -11.73
C GLY A 194 7.94 8.85 -10.26
N ILE A 195 8.79 7.85 -9.97
CA ILE A 195 9.05 7.38 -8.61
C ILE A 195 10.50 7.68 -8.23
N PHE A 196 10.69 8.25 -7.05
CA PHE A 196 11.98 8.62 -6.47
C PHE A 196 12.93 7.41 -6.37
N ASP A 197 14.18 7.61 -6.74
CA ASP A 197 15.24 6.64 -6.47
C ASP A 197 15.81 6.88 -5.06
N GLY A 198 15.46 6.00 -4.13
CA GLY A 198 15.93 6.04 -2.75
C GLY A 198 17.43 5.72 -2.58
N GLY A 199 18.08 5.15 -3.60
CA GLY A 199 19.46 4.67 -3.54
C GLY A 199 19.66 3.52 -2.54
N GLU A 200 20.91 3.28 -2.13
CA GLU A 200 21.22 2.21 -1.16
C GLU A 200 20.64 2.50 0.23
N ASP A 201 20.54 3.78 0.62
CA ASP A 201 19.95 4.26 1.87
C ASP A 201 18.46 4.63 1.71
N GLY A 202 17.73 3.87 0.89
CA GLY A 202 16.29 4.05 0.72
C GLY A 202 15.47 3.59 1.93
N ALA A 203 14.14 3.66 1.81
CA ALA A 203 13.24 3.13 2.82
C ALA A 203 13.15 1.60 2.75
N ASP A 204 12.85 0.99 3.89
CA ASP A 204 12.37 -0.39 3.94
C ASP A 204 11.00 -0.51 3.29
N PHE A 205 10.65 -1.71 2.84
CA PHE A 205 9.26 -2.03 2.51
C PHE A 205 8.55 -2.38 3.81
N THR A 206 7.43 -1.74 4.12
CA THR A 206 6.68 -1.99 5.35
C THR A 206 5.23 -2.35 5.07
N VAL A 207 4.60 -3.07 5.99
CA VAL A 207 3.18 -3.45 5.97
C VAL A 207 2.62 -3.21 7.36
N GLY A 208 1.55 -2.42 7.48
CA GLY A 208 0.89 -2.17 8.76
C GLY A 208 1.37 -0.94 9.53
N ALA A 209 2.49 -0.31 9.16
CA ALA A 209 2.97 0.94 9.76
C ALA A 209 3.98 1.66 8.84
N ASN A 210 4.17 2.97 9.02
CA ASN A 210 5.26 3.72 8.37
C ASN A 210 5.99 4.63 9.36
N SER A 211 7.25 4.98 9.05
CA SER A 211 8.08 5.86 9.86
C SER A 211 7.67 7.32 9.67
N VAL A 212 7.40 8.04 10.77
CA VAL A 212 7.11 9.48 10.83
C VAL A 212 7.76 10.06 12.10
N ILE A 213 8.57 11.11 11.95
CA ILE A 213 9.26 11.82 13.06
C ILE A 213 9.96 10.82 14.00
N GLY A 214 10.71 9.87 13.42
CA GLY A 214 11.51 8.89 14.15
C GLY A 214 10.75 7.74 14.78
N LYS A 215 9.46 7.56 14.48
CA LYS A 215 8.63 6.48 15.05
C LYS A 215 7.81 5.76 13.99
N MET A 216 7.64 4.46 14.14
CA MET A 216 6.65 3.69 13.38
C MET A 216 5.25 4.04 13.87
N THR A 217 4.42 4.60 12.99
CA THR A 217 3.08 5.12 13.29
C THR A 217 2.08 4.74 12.18
N ASN A 218 0.91 5.38 12.18
CA ASN A 218 -0.20 5.18 11.24
C ASN A 218 -0.59 3.71 11.17
N GLN A 219 -0.61 3.04 12.33
CA GLN A 219 -0.86 1.60 12.37
C GLN A 219 -2.19 1.26 11.71
N PHE A 220 -2.14 0.31 10.78
CA PHE A 220 -3.34 -0.42 10.39
C PHE A 220 -3.76 -1.31 11.56
N ILE A 221 -5.02 -1.22 11.95
CA ILE A 221 -5.60 -2.05 13.01
C ILE A 221 -6.70 -2.87 12.37
N GLY A 222 -6.43 -4.16 12.20
CA GLY A 222 -7.29 -5.04 11.42
C GLY A 222 -6.55 -6.23 10.83
N GLN A 223 -7.25 -6.97 9.98
CA GLN A 223 -6.75 -8.19 9.35
C GLN A 223 -6.33 -7.90 7.90
N ILE A 224 -5.17 -8.43 7.49
CA ILE A 224 -4.72 -8.48 6.09
C ILE A 224 -4.65 -9.95 5.65
N SER A 225 -5.52 -10.32 4.70
CA SER A 225 -5.58 -11.69 4.18
C SER A 225 -4.66 -11.91 2.97
N GLY A 226 -4.32 -10.84 2.26
CA GLY A 226 -3.32 -10.92 1.20
C GLY A 226 -2.74 -9.57 0.83
N LEU A 227 -1.52 -9.58 0.31
CA LEU A 227 -0.82 -8.41 -0.21
C LEU A 227 -0.06 -8.82 -1.47
N ALA A 228 -0.29 -8.12 -2.58
CA ALA A 228 0.41 -8.35 -3.84
C ALA A 228 1.02 -7.06 -4.38
N VAL A 229 2.25 -7.16 -4.90
CA VAL A 229 2.96 -6.06 -5.57
C VAL A 229 3.39 -6.49 -6.97
N PHE A 230 3.17 -5.59 -7.93
CA PHE A 230 3.56 -5.71 -9.33
C PHE A 230 4.35 -4.46 -9.74
N ASP A 231 5.38 -4.65 -10.56
CA ASP A 231 6.18 -3.62 -11.24
C ASP A 231 5.53 -3.13 -12.55
N VAL A 232 4.21 -3.33 -12.67
CA VAL A 232 3.40 -2.91 -13.81
C VAL A 232 2.08 -2.32 -13.31
N ALA A 233 1.49 -1.43 -14.09
CA ALA A 233 0.14 -0.93 -13.83
C ALA A 233 -0.89 -1.95 -14.34
N LEU A 234 -1.59 -2.64 -13.43
CA LEU A 234 -2.64 -3.57 -13.80
C LEU A 234 -3.87 -2.83 -14.33
N THR A 235 -4.43 -3.32 -15.43
CA THR A 235 -5.69 -2.79 -15.95
C THR A 235 -6.86 -3.10 -15.01
N GLU A 236 -7.92 -2.29 -15.09
CA GLU A 236 -9.17 -2.56 -14.35
C GLU A 236 -9.72 -3.97 -14.69
N LYS A 237 -9.60 -4.42 -15.94
CA LYS A 237 -10.01 -5.79 -16.34
C LYS A 237 -9.23 -6.86 -15.56
N SER A 238 -7.93 -6.66 -15.37
CA SER A 238 -7.07 -7.56 -14.59
C SER A 238 -7.46 -7.54 -13.10
N LEU A 239 -7.72 -6.37 -12.52
CA LEU A 239 -8.16 -6.22 -11.13
C LEU A 239 -9.55 -6.80 -10.88
N LYS A 240 -10.52 -6.58 -11.78
CA LYS A 240 -11.84 -7.24 -11.77
C LYS A 240 -11.70 -8.75 -11.79
N ARG A 241 -10.78 -9.28 -12.59
CA ARG A 241 -10.51 -10.72 -12.67
C ARG A 241 -9.91 -11.24 -11.36
N LEU A 242 -8.94 -10.51 -10.80
CA LEU A 242 -8.30 -10.84 -9.53
C LEU A 242 -9.31 -10.90 -8.38
N HIS A 243 -10.21 -9.90 -8.29
CA HIS A 243 -11.28 -9.89 -7.31
C HIS A 243 -12.24 -11.08 -7.45
N LYS A 244 -12.69 -11.36 -8.69
CA LYS A 244 -13.69 -12.42 -8.94
C LYS A 244 -13.16 -13.84 -8.82
N LYS A 245 -11.90 -14.08 -9.23
CA LYS A 245 -11.32 -15.42 -9.34
C LYS A 245 -10.29 -15.73 -8.25
N GLY A 246 -10.02 -14.77 -7.38
CA GLY A 246 -8.88 -14.82 -6.48
C GLY A 246 -7.55 -14.71 -7.23
N ILE A 247 -6.49 -14.70 -6.45
CA ILE A 247 -5.12 -14.76 -6.94
C ILE A 247 -4.78 -16.21 -7.29
N LYS A 248 -4.26 -16.41 -8.51
CA LYS A 248 -3.73 -17.70 -8.96
C LYS A 248 -2.26 -17.51 -9.24
N LEU A 249 -1.44 -18.29 -8.55
CA LEU A 249 0.00 -18.35 -8.72
C LEU A 249 0.35 -19.32 -9.85
#